data_AF-A0A9E1QWP3-F1
#
_entry.id   AF-A0A9E1QWP3-F1
#
_cell.length_a   1.000
_cell.length_b   1.000
_cell.length_c   1.000
_cell.angle_alpha   90.00
_cell.angle_beta   90.00
_cell.angle_gamma   90.00
#
_symmetry.space_group_name_H-M   'P 1'
#
loop_
_entity.id
_entity.type
_entity.pdbx_description
1 polymer ?
#
loop_
_entity_poly.entity_id
_entity_poly.type
_entity_poly.pdbx_seq_one_letter_code
_entity_poly.pdbx_strand_id
1 'polypeptide(L)'
;LEHRTLSKLRSTYTDKLPQMISPITGRIHTSYHQAVTATGRLSSSDPNLQNIPIRTLEGRRIRQAFVAPKGTKILAADYSQVELRIMAHLSSDEGLTNAFLQGMDVHQATAAEVFGVDLNKVTMDQRRSAKAINFGLIYGMSAFGLGRQLHIGRQKAQEYIDKYFSRYPDVKYYMDDARKSSSERGYVETLFGRRLYLPEINSSNGLRRQAAERTAINAPMQGTAADIIKLAMIEVDNWLLKEELNSKIIMQVHDELVLEVPEAEEEIIREGLIKLMTEVVSLNIPLVVDLGSGDNWDEAH
;
A
#
# COMPACT_ATOMS: atom_id res chain seq x y z
N LEU A 1 -27.72 -3.19 3.79
CA LEU A 1 -26.32 -2.74 3.56
C LEU A 1 -25.91 -3.06 2.12
N GLU A 2 -26.04 -4.32 1.71
CA GLU A 2 -25.75 -4.84 0.36
C GLU A 2 -26.33 -4.01 -0.80
N HIS A 3 -27.63 -3.70 -0.77
CA HIS A 3 -28.26 -2.85 -1.80
C HIS A 3 -27.52 -1.51 -2.00
N ARG A 4 -27.10 -0.83 -0.93
CA ARG A 4 -26.36 0.45 -1.03
C ARG A 4 -25.00 0.25 -1.69
N THR A 5 -24.29 -0.83 -1.36
CA THR A 5 -22.99 -1.16 -1.95
C THR A 5 -23.11 -1.42 -3.45
N LEU A 6 -24.09 -2.23 -3.86
CA LEU A 6 -24.34 -2.56 -5.27
C LEU A 6 -24.78 -1.34 -6.06
N SER A 7 -25.71 -0.52 -5.53
CA SER A 7 -26.13 0.72 -6.20
C SER A 7 -24.95 1.67 -6.40
N LYS A 8 -24.06 1.80 -5.40
CA LYS A 8 -22.86 2.63 -5.51
C LYS A 8 -21.91 2.09 -6.59
N LEU A 9 -21.60 0.80 -6.59
CA LEU A 9 -20.73 0.17 -7.59
C LEU A 9 -21.26 0.38 -9.02
N ARG A 10 -22.56 0.12 -9.23
CA ARG A 10 -23.20 0.29 -10.53
C ARG A 10 -23.09 1.74 -11.03
N SER A 11 -23.55 2.69 -10.23
CA SER A 11 -23.58 4.12 -10.60
C SER A 11 -22.20 4.76 -10.70
N THR A 12 -21.19 4.21 -10.00
CA THR A 12 -19.82 4.74 -10.01
C THR A 12 -18.99 4.15 -11.16
N TYR A 13 -19.16 2.86 -11.47
CA TYR A 13 -18.30 2.15 -12.41
C TYR A 13 -19.08 1.57 -13.58
N THR A 14 -20.03 0.66 -13.34
CA THR A 14 -20.72 -0.09 -14.41
C THR A 14 -21.39 0.82 -15.43
N ASP A 15 -22.10 1.86 -14.97
CA ASP A 15 -22.82 2.77 -15.86
C ASP A 15 -21.88 3.85 -16.45
N LYS A 16 -20.79 4.20 -15.76
CA LYS A 16 -19.89 5.31 -16.12
C LYS A 16 -18.72 4.92 -17.01
N LEU A 17 -18.05 3.81 -16.73
CA LEU A 17 -16.83 3.40 -17.46
C LEU A 17 -17.07 3.31 -18.99
N PRO A 18 -18.18 2.73 -19.48
CA PRO A 18 -18.44 2.69 -20.93
C PRO A 18 -18.58 4.09 -21.56
N GLN A 19 -19.07 5.08 -20.80
CA GLN A 19 -19.23 6.46 -21.26
C GLN A 19 -17.90 7.23 -21.30
N MET A 20 -16.85 6.71 -20.64
CA MET A 20 -15.52 7.31 -20.58
C MET A 20 -14.58 6.81 -21.69
N ILE A 21 -15.06 5.94 -22.58
CA ILE A 21 -14.27 5.44 -23.70
C ILE A 21 -14.05 6.57 -24.70
N SER A 22 -12.78 6.90 -24.95
CA SER A 22 -12.40 7.91 -25.93
C SER A 22 -12.76 7.42 -27.35
N PRO A 23 -13.50 8.22 -28.15
CA PRO A 23 -13.85 7.84 -29.52
C PRO A 23 -12.65 7.81 -30.46
N ILE A 24 -11.52 8.42 -30.08
CA ILE A 24 -10.29 8.49 -30.89
C ILE A 24 -9.46 7.22 -30.73
N THR A 25 -9.34 6.72 -29.50
CA THR A 25 -8.42 5.63 -29.15
C THR A 25 -9.14 4.31 -28.84
N GLY A 26 -10.44 4.35 -28.57
CA GLY A 26 -11.19 3.21 -28.06
C GLY A 26 -10.82 2.81 -26.62
N ARG A 27 -10.11 3.66 -25.87
CA ARG A 27 -9.61 3.39 -24.52
C ARG A 27 -10.12 4.42 -23.50
N ILE A 28 -10.09 4.05 -22.23
CA ILE A 28 -10.33 4.97 -21.11
C ILE A 28 -9.00 5.64 -20.74
N HIS A 29 -9.03 6.97 -20.55
CA HIS A 29 -7.86 7.78 -20.17
C HIS A 29 -8.11 8.39 -18.79
N THR A 30 -7.60 7.73 -17.75
CA THR A 30 -7.69 8.27 -16.37
C THR A 30 -6.83 9.53 -16.22
N SER A 31 -7.20 10.39 -15.28
CA SER A 31 -6.42 11.57 -14.89
C SER A 31 -5.63 11.30 -13.61
N TYR A 32 -4.30 11.22 -13.73
CA TYR A 32 -3.40 11.15 -12.57
C TYR A 32 -3.04 12.55 -12.06
N HIS A 33 -3.25 12.79 -10.78
CA HIS A 33 -2.93 14.07 -10.13
C HIS A 33 -1.67 13.96 -9.30
N GLN A 34 -0.59 14.61 -9.74
CA GLN A 34 0.72 14.50 -9.12
C GLN A 34 0.90 15.41 -7.89
N ALA A 35 0.16 16.52 -7.81
CA ALA A 35 0.32 17.58 -6.80
C ALA A 35 -0.95 17.82 -5.96
N VAL A 36 -1.62 16.74 -5.56
CA VAL A 36 -2.88 16.82 -4.77
C VAL A 36 -2.75 16.22 -3.37
N THR A 37 -2.16 15.03 -3.23
CA THR A 37 -2.13 14.36 -1.93
C THR A 37 -1.04 14.92 -1.02
N ALA A 38 -1.33 15.02 0.28
CA ALA A 38 -0.39 15.54 1.27
C ALA A 38 0.87 14.66 1.43
N THR A 39 0.73 13.34 1.27
CA THR A 39 1.83 12.38 1.41
C THR A 39 2.60 12.15 0.11
N GLY A 40 2.19 12.76 -1.00
CA GLY A 40 2.89 12.65 -2.27
C GLY A 40 2.51 11.43 -3.11
N ARG A 41 1.54 10.61 -2.71
CA ARG A 41 0.94 9.58 -3.58
C ARG A 41 0.27 10.23 -4.80
N LEU A 42 0.26 9.52 -5.92
CA LEU A 42 -0.65 9.87 -7.03
C LEU A 42 -2.09 9.65 -6.57
N SER A 43 -3.00 10.49 -7.02
CA SER A 43 -4.44 10.20 -6.99
C SER A 43 -4.96 10.08 -8.42
N SER A 44 -6.11 9.41 -8.60
CA SER A 44 -6.75 9.25 -9.91
C SER A 44 -8.19 9.76 -9.90
N SER A 45 -8.63 10.31 -11.03
CA SER A 45 -10.03 10.62 -11.32
C SER A 45 -10.39 10.23 -12.75
N ASP A 46 -11.70 10.07 -12.99
CA ASP A 46 -12.28 9.88 -14.33
C ASP A 46 -11.63 8.75 -15.17
N PRO A 47 -11.63 7.49 -14.67
CA PRO A 47 -12.16 7.03 -13.39
C PRO A 47 -11.12 7.05 -12.26
N ASN A 48 -11.59 7.06 -11.00
CA ASN A 48 -10.72 6.80 -9.86
C ASN A 48 -10.49 5.28 -9.72
N LEU A 49 -9.31 4.84 -10.16
CA LEU A 49 -8.88 3.44 -10.18
C LEU A 49 -8.60 2.90 -8.78
N GLN A 50 -8.15 3.75 -7.85
CA GLN A 50 -7.81 3.39 -6.46
C GLN A 50 -9.03 2.98 -5.64
N ASN A 51 -10.22 3.38 -6.06
CA ASN A 51 -11.47 3.08 -5.34
C ASN A 51 -12.18 1.83 -5.85
N ILE A 52 -11.68 1.17 -6.90
CA ILE A 52 -12.27 -0.07 -7.43
C ILE A 52 -12.04 -1.19 -6.41
N PRO A 53 -13.11 -1.79 -5.84
CA PRO A 53 -12.94 -2.79 -4.79
C PRO A 53 -12.18 -4.02 -5.30
N ILE A 54 -11.17 -4.42 -4.52
CA ILE A 54 -10.29 -5.56 -4.80
C ILE A 54 -10.84 -6.92 -4.28
N ARG A 55 -11.60 -6.89 -3.19
CA ARG A 55 -11.93 -8.10 -2.39
C ARG A 55 -13.37 -8.59 -2.54
N THR A 56 -14.23 -7.81 -3.18
CA THR A 56 -15.64 -8.18 -3.38
C THR A 56 -15.81 -8.81 -4.75
N LEU A 57 -16.72 -9.79 -4.87
CA LEU A 57 -17.01 -10.44 -6.14
C LEU A 57 -17.36 -9.42 -7.23
N GLU A 58 -18.14 -8.38 -6.87
CA GLU A 58 -18.56 -7.35 -7.81
C GLU A 58 -17.41 -6.42 -8.21
N GLY A 59 -16.49 -6.14 -7.29
CA GLY A 59 -15.30 -5.34 -7.58
C GLY A 59 -14.36 -6.08 -8.55
N ARG A 60 -14.16 -7.37 -8.31
CA ARG A 60 -13.46 -8.28 -9.23
C ARG A 60 -14.07 -8.30 -10.62
N ARG A 61 -15.40 -8.35 -10.72
CA ARG A 61 -16.12 -8.23 -12.02
C ARG A 61 -15.89 -6.89 -12.72
N ILE A 62 -15.67 -5.79 -12.01
CA ILE A 62 -15.28 -4.52 -12.64
C ILE A 62 -13.86 -4.62 -13.20
N ARG A 63 -12.92 -5.25 -12.49
CA ARG A 63 -11.54 -5.45 -12.96
C ARG A 63 -11.45 -6.35 -14.20
N GLN A 64 -12.33 -7.34 -14.31
CA GLN A 64 -12.46 -8.18 -15.51
C GLN A 64 -12.79 -7.38 -16.79
N ALA A 65 -13.35 -6.17 -16.66
CA ALA A 65 -13.62 -5.31 -17.81
C ALA A 65 -12.37 -4.56 -18.35
N PHE A 66 -11.25 -4.60 -17.62
CA PHE A 66 -9.97 -4.04 -18.05
C PHE A 66 -9.15 -5.15 -18.71
N VAL A 67 -9.32 -5.29 -20.03
CA VAL A 67 -8.79 -6.41 -20.83
C VAL A 67 -7.55 -6.01 -21.62
N ALA A 68 -6.67 -6.99 -21.87
CA ALA A 68 -5.57 -6.85 -22.81
C ALA A 68 -6.07 -6.91 -24.28
N PRO A 69 -5.50 -6.13 -25.20
CA PRO A 69 -5.65 -6.35 -26.63
C PRO A 69 -5.16 -7.73 -27.09
N LYS A 70 -5.60 -8.17 -28.27
CA LYS A 70 -5.17 -9.45 -28.86
C LYS A 70 -3.65 -9.51 -29.03
N GLY A 71 -3.03 -10.61 -28.62
CA GLY A 71 -1.57 -10.83 -28.70
C GLY A 71 -0.79 -10.13 -27.59
N THR A 72 -1.49 -9.64 -26.57
CA THR A 72 -0.90 -9.01 -25.37
C THR A 72 -1.55 -9.58 -24.11
N LYS A 73 -0.89 -9.40 -22.98
CA LYS A 73 -1.36 -9.74 -21.63
C LYS A 73 -1.37 -8.50 -20.75
N ILE A 74 -2.21 -8.52 -19.73
CA ILE A 74 -2.08 -7.62 -18.59
C ILE A 74 -1.08 -8.25 -17.63
N LEU A 75 -0.08 -7.49 -17.22
CA LEU A 75 0.87 -7.90 -16.20
C LEU A 75 0.81 -6.88 -15.05
N ALA A 76 0.61 -7.36 -13.83
CA ALA A 76 0.53 -6.53 -12.63
C ALA A 76 1.71 -6.84 -11.70
N ALA A 77 2.37 -5.79 -11.24
CA ALA A 77 3.52 -5.84 -10.35
C ALA A 77 3.24 -5.03 -9.08
N ASP A 78 3.03 -5.71 -7.96
CA ASP A 78 2.64 -5.10 -6.67
C ASP A 78 3.76 -5.25 -5.64
N TYR A 79 4.09 -4.17 -4.92
CA TYR A 79 5.06 -4.29 -3.83
C TYR A 79 4.45 -4.98 -2.60
N SER A 80 5.00 -6.14 -2.26
CA SER A 80 4.54 -6.93 -1.13
C SER A 80 4.89 -6.26 0.20
N GLN A 81 3.87 -5.69 0.85
CA GLN A 81 3.94 -5.09 2.20
C GLN A 81 4.96 -3.94 2.30
N VAL A 82 5.08 -3.11 1.27
CA VAL A 82 6.10 -2.04 1.18
C VAL A 82 6.14 -1.14 2.42
N GLU A 83 4.98 -0.75 2.96
CA GLU A 83 4.94 0.15 4.11
C GLU A 83 5.48 -0.48 5.40
N LEU A 84 5.28 -1.79 5.61
CA LEU A 84 5.88 -2.47 6.76
C LEU A 84 7.38 -2.66 6.59
N ARG A 85 7.86 -2.91 5.36
CA ARG A 85 9.30 -2.97 5.06
C ARG A 85 9.97 -1.62 5.30
N ILE A 86 9.30 -0.52 4.92
CA ILE A 86 9.75 0.84 5.23
C ILE A 86 9.74 1.08 6.74
N MET A 87 8.69 0.68 7.46
CA MET A 87 8.67 0.81 8.93
C MET A 87 9.87 0.09 9.57
N ALA A 88 10.14 -1.13 9.14
CA ALA A 88 11.26 -1.91 9.64
C ALA A 88 12.62 -1.26 9.32
N HIS A 89 12.77 -0.67 8.13
CA HIS A 89 13.95 0.12 7.79
C HIS A 89 14.09 1.40 8.64
N LEU A 90 13.02 2.18 8.77
CA LEU A 90 13.03 3.47 9.50
C LEU A 90 13.23 3.29 11.00
N SER A 91 12.64 2.25 11.57
CA SER A 91 12.84 1.90 12.98
C SER A 91 14.16 1.22 13.25
N SER A 92 14.77 0.59 12.23
CA SER A 92 15.94 -0.29 12.39
C SER A 92 15.69 -1.42 13.40
N ASP A 93 14.43 -1.81 13.60
CA ASP A 93 14.05 -2.84 14.56
C ASP A 93 14.55 -4.21 14.09
N GLU A 94 15.45 -4.82 14.86
CA GLU A 94 16.06 -6.10 14.51
C GLU A 94 15.02 -7.23 14.45
N GLY A 95 14.02 -7.20 15.34
CA GLY A 95 12.97 -8.22 15.39
C GLY A 95 12.13 -8.22 14.12
N LEU A 96 11.70 -7.03 13.69
CA LEU A 96 10.89 -6.86 12.49
C LEU A 96 11.72 -7.09 11.22
N THR A 97 12.98 -6.65 11.20
CA THR A 97 13.94 -6.88 10.11
C THR A 97 14.17 -8.38 9.90
N ASN A 98 14.49 -9.12 10.97
CA ASN A 98 14.71 -10.55 10.91
C ASN A 98 13.46 -11.32 10.46
N ALA A 99 12.27 -10.89 10.88
CA ALA A 99 11.02 -11.48 10.43
C ALA A 99 10.87 -11.38 8.90
N PHE A 100 11.18 -10.23 8.29
CA PHE A 100 11.15 -10.08 6.84
C PHE A 100 12.24 -10.88 6.13
N LEU A 101 13.47 -10.90 6.65
CA LEU A 101 14.59 -11.64 6.06
C LEU A 101 14.35 -13.16 6.06
N GLN A 102 13.62 -13.67 7.05
CA GLN A 102 13.24 -15.09 7.15
C GLN A 102 11.97 -15.43 6.35
N GLY A 103 11.39 -14.48 5.61
CA GLY A 103 10.13 -14.67 4.89
C GLY A 103 8.94 -14.93 5.81
N MET A 104 9.01 -14.52 7.08
CA MET A 104 7.92 -14.71 8.03
C MET A 104 6.75 -13.81 7.68
N ASP A 105 5.54 -14.35 7.79
CA ASP A 105 4.33 -13.57 7.73
C ASP A 105 4.08 -12.85 9.06
N VAL A 106 4.49 -11.58 9.13
CA VAL A 106 4.36 -10.74 10.34
C VAL A 106 2.89 -10.64 10.78
N HIS A 107 1.93 -10.66 9.85
CA HIS A 107 0.51 -10.64 10.20
C HIS A 107 0.05 -11.96 10.82
N GLN A 108 0.52 -13.09 10.29
CA GLN A 108 0.25 -14.40 10.85
C GLN A 108 0.89 -14.57 12.23
N ALA A 109 2.12 -14.10 12.41
CA ALA A 109 2.80 -14.08 13.70
C ALA A 109 2.02 -13.25 14.73
N THR A 110 1.61 -12.03 14.38
CA THR A 110 0.74 -11.21 15.25
C THR A 110 -0.59 -11.91 15.51
N ALA A 111 -1.20 -12.57 14.52
CA ALA A 111 -2.47 -13.25 14.69
C ALA A 111 -2.37 -14.41 15.68
N ALA A 112 -1.35 -15.27 15.54
CA ALA A 112 -1.08 -16.38 16.45
C ALA A 112 -1.03 -15.89 17.91
N GLU A 113 -0.35 -14.77 18.11
CA GLU A 113 -0.18 -14.14 19.41
C GLU A 113 -1.47 -13.50 19.96
N VAL A 114 -2.17 -12.70 19.15
CA VAL A 114 -3.39 -11.99 19.55
C VAL A 114 -4.53 -12.97 19.84
N PHE A 115 -4.69 -13.98 18.99
CA PHE A 115 -5.76 -14.97 19.12
C PHE A 115 -5.39 -16.18 19.99
N GLY A 116 -4.14 -16.27 20.44
CA GLY A 116 -3.67 -17.37 21.29
C GLY A 116 -3.72 -18.73 20.60
N VAL A 117 -3.38 -18.77 19.31
CA VAL A 117 -3.38 -19.99 18.49
C VAL A 117 -1.98 -20.27 17.95
N ASP A 118 -1.68 -21.53 17.65
CA ASP A 118 -0.43 -21.89 16.99
C ASP A 118 -0.32 -21.21 15.62
N LEU A 119 0.89 -20.88 15.18
CA LEU A 119 1.13 -20.16 13.90
C LEU A 119 0.46 -20.86 12.71
N ASN A 120 0.52 -22.19 12.67
CA ASN A 120 -0.08 -23.03 11.62
C ASN A 120 -1.61 -23.18 11.74
N LYS A 121 -2.22 -22.74 12.84
CA LYS A 121 -3.67 -22.75 13.07
C LYS A 121 -4.32 -21.39 12.86
N VAL A 122 -3.53 -20.38 12.52
CA VAL A 122 -4.05 -19.05 12.19
C VAL A 122 -4.95 -19.14 10.96
N THR A 123 -6.21 -18.79 11.13
CA THR A 123 -7.16 -18.73 10.01
C THR A 123 -6.92 -17.48 9.15
N MET A 124 -7.40 -17.49 7.90
CA MET A 124 -7.31 -16.31 7.03
C MET A 124 -7.99 -15.07 7.64
N ASP A 125 -9.09 -15.25 8.37
CA ASP A 125 -9.80 -14.15 9.03
C ASP A 125 -9.04 -13.62 10.24
N GLN A 126 -8.37 -14.49 11.00
CA GLN A 126 -7.48 -14.08 12.09
C GLN A 126 -6.28 -13.30 11.54
N ARG A 127 -5.63 -13.81 10.49
CA ARG A 127 -4.55 -13.10 9.78
C ARG A 127 -5.00 -11.74 9.26
N ARG A 128 -6.19 -11.66 8.66
CA ARG A 128 -6.78 -10.41 8.16
C ARG A 128 -7.02 -9.40 9.27
N SER A 129 -7.53 -9.87 10.41
CA SER A 129 -7.72 -9.04 11.59
C SER A 129 -6.39 -8.51 12.10
N ALA A 130 -5.38 -9.37 12.22
CA ALA A 130 -4.04 -9.00 12.63
C ALA A 130 -3.33 -8.05 11.66
N LYS A 131 -3.60 -8.14 10.35
CA LYS A 131 -3.16 -7.15 9.35
C LYS A 131 -3.67 -5.76 9.71
N ALA A 132 -4.97 -5.65 9.99
CA ALA A 132 -5.56 -4.38 10.39
C ALA A 132 -5.08 -3.89 11.77
N ILE A 133 -4.72 -4.81 12.68
CA ILE A 133 -4.06 -4.47 13.96
C ILE A 133 -2.65 -3.91 13.70
N ASN A 134 -1.79 -4.64 12.98
CA ASN A 134 -0.41 -4.22 12.71
C ASN A 134 -0.38 -2.83 12.08
N PHE A 135 -1.22 -2.59 11.07
CA PHE A 135 -1.35 -1.25 10.49
C PHE A 135 -1.84 -0.23 11.52
N GLY A 136 -2.85 -0.56 12.31
CA GLY A 136 -3.29 0.29 13.41
C GLY A 136 -2.14 0.68 14.35
N LEU A 137 -1.40 -0.31 14.85
CA LEU A 137 -0.29 -0.12 15.79
C LEU A 137 0.83 0.72 15.18
N ILE A 138 1.27 0.36 13.98
CA ILE A 138 2.30 1.07 13.20
C ILE A 138 1.88 2.51 12.91
N TYR A 139 0.58 2.78 12.78
CA TYR A 139 0.04 4.12 12.55
C TYR A 139 -0.42 4.86 13.82
N GLY A 140 -0.02 4.39 15.00
CA GLY A 140 -0.31 5.08 16.26
C GLY A 140 -1.78 4.98 16.72
N MET A 141 -2.45 3.87 16.42
CA MET A 141 -3.76 3.54 16.99
C MET A 141 -3.65 3.40 18.51
N SER A 142 -4.59 4.02 19.22
CA SER A 142 -4.67 3.92 20.68
C SER A 142 -5.30 2.59 21.13
N ALA A 143 -5.10 2.20 22.38
CA ALA A 143 -5.78 1.06 23.00
C ALA A 143 -7.32 1.13 22.87
N PHE A 144 -7.88 2.34 22.86
CA PHE A 144 -9.30 2.54 22.61
C PHE A 144 -9.70 2.16 21.16
N GLY A 145 -8.92 2.63 20.19
CA GLY A 145 -9.14 2.29 18.77
C GLY A 145 -9.01 0.79 18.52
N LEU A 146 -7.97 0.18 19.08
CA LEU A 146 -7.71 -1.25 18.98
C LEU A 146 -8.81 -2.07 19.65
N GLY A 147 -9.22 -1.69 20.86
CA GLY A 147 -10.31 -2.34 21.59
C GLY A 147 -11.63 -2.34 20.81
N ARG A 148 -11.94 -1.23 20.13
CA ARG A 148 -13.12 -1.12 19.26
C ARG A 148 -13.03 -2.03 18.03
N GLN A 149 -11.86 -2.14 17.42
CA GLN A 149 -11.64 -2.96 16.22
C GLN A 149 -11.65 -4.46 16.53
N LEU A 150 -11.16 -4.86 17.71
CA LEU A 150 -11.14 -6.26 18.15
C LEU A 150 -12.34 -6.67 18.98
N HIS A 151 -13.25 -5.73 19.28
CA HIS A 151 -14.37 -5.96 20.20
C HIS A 151 -13.93 -6.48 21.57
N ILE A 152 -12.85 -5.92 22.12
CA ILE A 152 -12.29 -6.27 23.44
C ILE A 152 -12.23 -5.05 24.38
N GLY A 153 -12.10 -5.31 25.68
CA GLY A 153 -11.90 -4.26 26.68
C GLY A 153 -10.57 -3.51 26.52
N ARG A 154 -10.55 -2.24 26.94
CA ARG A 154 -9.38 -1.34 26.83
C ARG A 154 -8.11 -1.93 27.45
N GLN A 155 -8.22 -2.58 28.61
CA GLN A 155 -7.07 -3.16 29.31
C GLN A 155 -6.41 -4.26 28.47
N LYS A 156 -7.20 -5.21 27.95
CA LYS A 156 -6.72 -6.27 27.07
C LYS A 156 -6.11 -5.73 25.77
N ALA A 157 -6.70 -4.66 25.21
CA ALA A 157 -6.12 -3.97 24.06
C ALA A 157 -4.75 -3.34 24.39
N GLN A 158 -4.60 -2.74 25.58
CA GLN A 158 -3.31 -2.19 26.03
C GLN A 158 -2.28 -3.29 26.23
N GLU A 159 -2.65 -4.43 26.82
CA GLU A 159 -1.76 -5.59 26.97
C GLU A 159 -1.22 -6.08 25.61
N TYR A 160 -2.06 -6.09 24.57
CA TYR A 160 -1.60 -6.42 23.21
C TYR A 160 -0.64 -5.38 22.63
N ILE A 161 -0.91 -4.08 22.85
CA ILE A 161 -0.02 -3.00 22.43
C ILE A 161 1.35 -3.15 23.11
N ASP A 162 1.35 -3.36 24.43
CA ASP A 162 2.56 -3.48 25.23
C ASP A 162 3.36 -4.70 24.81
N LYS A 163 2.69 -5.84 24.55
CA LYS A 163 3.33 -7.06 24.06
C LYS A 163 3.95 -6.85 22.68
N TYR A 164 3.23 -6.22 21.75
CA TYR A 164 3.74 -5.90 20.42
C TYR A 164 5.01 -5.04 20.49
N PHE A 165 4.99 -3.97 21.29
CA PHE A 165 6.16 -3.10 21.43
C PHE A 165 7.26 -3.67 22.32
N SER A 166 6.98 -4.70 23.14
CA SER A 166 8.05 -5.47 23.79
C SER A 166 8.81 -6.37 22.81
N ARG A 167 8.13 -6.80 21.73
CA ARG A 167 8.70 -7.61 20.65
C ARG A 167 9.43 -6.76 19.62
N TYR A 168 8.90 -5.57 19.34
CA TYR A 168 9.44 -4.59 18.38
C TYR A 168 9.68 -3.24 19.09
N PRO A 169 10.67 -3.16 19.99
CA PRO A 169 10.92 -1.98 20.82
C PRO A 169 11.34 -0.76 20.01
N ASP A 170 12.07 -0.94 18.91
CA ASP A 170 12.61 0.18 18.14
C ASP A 170 11.53 0.80 17.25
N VAL A 171 10.48 0.04 16.91
CA VAL A 171 9.26 0.61 16.30
C VAL A 171 8.62 1.62 17.24
N LYS A 172 8.52 1.31 18.54
CA LYS A 172 7.98 2.26 19.52
C LYS A 172 8.88 3.49 19.67
N TYR A 173 10.20 3.27 19.73
CA TYR A 173 11.17 4.35 19.80
C TYR A 173 11.03 5.30 18.61
N TYR A 174 10.97 4.75 17.38
CA TYR A 174 10.74 5.52 16.16
C TYR A 174 9.45 6.35 16.23
N MET A 175 8.35 5.75 16.69
CA MET A 175 7.07 6.46 16.79
C MET A 175 7.12 7.62 17.80
N ASP A 176 7.77 7.40 18.96
CA ASP A 176 7.91 8.42 20.00
C ASP A 176 8.85 9.55 19.53
N ASP A 177 9.94 9.21 18.84
CA ASP A 177 10.87 10.18 18.24
C ASP A 177 10.22 10.98 17.11
N ALA A 178 9.45 10.35 16.23
CA ALA A 178 8.72 11.02 15.16
C ALA A 178 7.74 12.08 15.70
N ARG A 179 7.06 11.80 16.82
CA ARG A 179 6.18 12.79 17.49
C ARG A 179 6.97 13.94 18.12
N LYS A 180 8.10 13.63 18.75
CA LYS A 180 8.94 14.63 19.41
C LYS A 180 9.57 15.57 18.37
N SER A 181 10.27 15.00 17.38
CA SER A 181 10.97 15.74 16.33
C SER A 181 10.00 16.58 15.48
N SER A 182 8.80 16.06 15.18
CA SER A 182 7.78 16.83 14.45
C SER A 182 7.21 17.99 15.27
N SER A 183 7.06 17.85 16.59
CA SER A 183 6.67 18.96 17.48
C SER A 183 7.72 20.09 17.49
N GLU A 184 9.01 19.73 17.41
CA GLU A 184 10.13 20.68 17.40
C GLU A 184 10.30 21.37 16.05
N ARG A 185 10.20 20.62 14.93
CA ARG A 185 10.49 21.12 13.57
C ARG A 185 9.25 21.63 12.82
N GLY A 186 8.06 21.18 13.19
CA GLY A 186 6.79 21.50 12.52
C GLY A 186 6.50 20.71 11.24
N TYR A 187 7.34 19.74 10.88
CA TYR A 187 7.16 18.87 9.71
C TYR A 187 7.83 17.50 9.92
N VAL A 188 7.50 16.57 9.03
CA VAL A 188 8.18 15.26 8.89
C VAL A 188 8.69 15.07 7.46
N GLU A 189 9.68 14.19 7.30
CA GLU A 189 10.34 13.91 6.01
C GLU A 189 10.25 12.42 5.64
N THR A 190 10.19 12.13 4.34
CA THR A 190 10.44 10.78 3.80
C THR A 190 11.94 10.51 3.69
N LEU A 191 12.30 9.27 3.37
CA LEU A 191 13.70 8.90 3.09
C LEU A 191 14.34 9.75 1.98
N PHE A 192 13.52 10.29 1.06
CA PHE A 192 13.97 11.09 -0.08
C PHE A 192 13.79 12.60 0.14
N GLY A 193 13.53 13.02 1.38
CA GLY A 193 13.43 14.45 1.75
C GLY A 193 12.11 15.12 1.40
N ARG A 194 11.06 14.38 0.99
CA ARG A 194 9.72 14.95 0.83
C ARG A 194 9.19 15.37 2.19
N ARG A 195 8.74 16.62 2.31
CA ARG A 195 8.21 17.19 3.56
C ARG A 195 6.70 17.16 3.61
N LEU A 196 6.16 16.87 4.80
CA LEU A 196 4.79 17.17 5.19
C LEU A 196 4.79 18.06 6.43
N TYR A 197 4.27 19.29 6.29
CA TYR A 197 4.09 20.23 7.38
C TYR A 197 2.87 19.87 8.24
N LEU A 198 3.01 20.01 9.55
CA LEU A 198 2.03 19.58 10.54
C LEU A 198 1.62 20.79 11.41
N PRO A 199 0.77 21.70 10.89
CA PRO A 199 0.42 22.94 11.60
C PRO A 199 -0.26 22.70 12.95
N GLU A 200 -0.93 21.55 13.11
CA GLU A 200 -1.66 21.18 14.32
C GLU A 200 -0.81 20.36 15.31
N ILE A 201 0.50 20.13 15.04
CA ILE A 201 1.35 19.31 15.91
C ILE A 201 1.52 19.89 17.32
N ASN A 202 1.44 21.21 17.46
CA ASN A 202 1.49 21.92 18.74
C ASN A 202 0.13 22.48 19.16
N SER A 203 -0.98 21.96 18.58
CA SER A 203 -2.32 22.43 18.88
C SER A 203 -2.65 22.25 20.36
N SER A 204 -3.25 23.27 20.97
CA SER A 204 -3.82 23.18 22.33
C SER A 204 -5.04 22.25 22.36
N ASN A 205 -5.68 22.02 21.21
CA ASN A 205 -6.75 21.05 21.06
C ASN A 205 -6.18 19.63 20.96
N GLY A 206 -6.38 18.83 22.02
CA GLY A 206 -5.84 17.47 22.11
C GLY A 206 -6.25 16.54 20.96
N LEU A 207 -7.47 16.67 20.41
CA LEU A 207 -7.91 15.84 19.28
C LEU A 207 -7.18 16.18 17.98
N ARG A 208 -6.97 17.48 17.73
CA ARG A 208 -6.22 17.94 16.55
C ARG A 208 -4.74 17.57 16.66
N ARG A 209 -4.16 17.77 17.85
CA ARG A 209 -2.78 17.37 18.13
C ARG A 209 -2.55 15.87 17.93
N GLN A 210 -3.40 15.02 18.51
CA GLN A 210 -3.30 13.57 18.31
C GLN A 210 -3.47 13.15 16.85
N ALA A 211 -4.28 13.87 16.06
CA ALA A 211 -4.37 13.63 14.62
C ALA A 211 -3.07 13.99 13.90
N ALA A 212 -2.46 15.13 14.24
CA ALA A 212 -1.16 15.52 13.70
C ALA A 212 -0.03 14.56 14.11
N GLU A 213 -0.01 14.09 15.36
CA GLU A 213 0.94 13.07 15.85
C GLU A 213 0.83 11.75 15.09
N ARG A 214 -0.39 11.30 14.77
CA ARG A 214 -0.59 10.11 13.91
C ARG A 214 -0.07 10.37 12.49
N THR A 215 -0.36 11.55 11.93
CA THR A 215 0.14 11.93 10.61
C THR A 215 1.68 12.00 10.60
N ALA A 216 2.32 12.45 11.69
CA ALA A 216 3.77 12.49 11.83
C ALA A 216 4.41 11.10 11.72
N ILE A 217 3.74 10.08 12.25
CA ILE A 217 4.20 8.69 12.14
C ILE A 217 3.92 8.14 10.74
N ASN A 218 2.74 8.41 10.18
CA ASN A 218 2.28 7.76 8.96
C ASN A 218 2.92 8.33 7.69
N ALA A 219 3.10 9.65 7.64
CA ALA A 219 3.51 10.34 6.42
C ALA A 219 4.91 9.96 5.94
N PRO A 220 5.92 9.75 6.80
CA PRO A 220 7.22 9.23 6.37
C PRO A 220 7.12 7.87 5.66
N MET A 221 6.34 6.93 6.22
CA MET A 221 6.16 5.61 5.61
C MET A 221 5.40 5.69 4.27
N GLN A 222 4.22 6.31 4.30
CA GLN A 222 3.34 6.40 3.14
C GLN A 222 3.98 7.23 2.01
N GLY A 223 4.69 8.30 2.38
CA GLY A 223 5.39 9.15 1.44
C GLY A 223 6.65 8.47 0.87
N THR A 224 7.40 7.73 1.68
CA THR A 224 8.53 6.93 1.17
C THR A 224 8.03 5.87 0.18
N ALA A 225 6.90 5.20 0.45
CA ALA A 225 6.29 4.28 -0.51
C ALA A 225 5.88 5.00 -1.81
N ALA A 226 5.35 6.22 -1.70
CA ALA A 226 5.01 7.05 -2.86
C ALA A 226 6.24 7.48 -3.66
N ASP A 227 7.36 7.74 -3.00
CA ASP A 227 8.62 8.07 -3.65
C ASP A 227 9.19 6.84 -4.37
N ILE A 228 9.20 5.66 -3.73
CA ILE A 228 9.67 4.39 -4.31
C ILE A 228 8.88 4.02 -5.57
N ILE A 229 7.55 4.06 -5.53
CA ILE A 229 6.75 3.70 -6.71
C ILE A 229 6.99 4.68 -7.87
N LYS A 230 7.22 5.96 -7.58
CA LYS A 230 7.54 6.96 -8.61
C LYS A 230 8.91 6.75 -9.22
N LEU A 231 9.92 6.42 -8.41
CA LEU A 231 11.24 6.05 -8.93
C LEU A 231 11.13 4.79 -9.79
N ALA A 232 10.35 3.79 -9.36
CA ALA A 232 10.14 2.56 -10.11
C ALA A 232 9.45 2.84 -11.46
N MET A 233 8.44 3.71 -11.50
CA MET A 233 7.82 4.14 -12.75
C MET A 233 8.83 4.77 -13.71
N ILE A 234 9.69 5.65 -13.22
CA ILE A 234 10.72 6.32 -14.03
C ILE A 234 11.69 5.27 -14.60
N GLU A 235 12.19 4.35 -13.77
CA GLU A 235 13.18 3.38 -14.25
C GLU A 235 12.60 2.31 -15.15
N VAL A 236 11.37 1.88 -14.92
CA VAL A 236 10.67 0.99 -15.85
C VAL A 236 10.44 1.71 -17.18
N ASP A 237 9.97 2.96 -17.19
CA ASP A 237 9.75 3.73 -18.43
C ASP A 237 11.05 3.94 -19.21
N ASN A 238 12.12 4.37 -18.54
CA ASN A 238 13.45 4.53 -19.13
C ASN A 238 13.96 3.23 -19.75
N TRP A 239 13.78 2.11 -19.04
CA TRP A 239 14.20 0.79 -19.49
C TRP A 239 13.42 0.32 -20.73
N LEU A 240 12.08 0.45 -20.70
CA LEU A 240 11.22 0.10 -21.85
C LEU A 240 11.62 0.88 -23.10
N LEU A 241 11.89 2.19 -22.96
CA LEU A 241 12.34 3.04 -24.06
C LEU A 241 13.73 2.65 -24.58
N LYS A 242 14.66 2.36 -23.67
CA LYS A 242 16.05 2.02 -24.02
C LYS A 242 16.17 0.68 -24.75
N GLU A 243 15.41 -0.32 -24.31
CA GLU A 243 15.40 -1.65 -24.93
C GLU A 243 14.43 -1.73 -26.13
N GLU A 244 13.79 -0.62 -26.50
CA GLU A 244 12.84 -0.51 -27.61
C GLU A 244 11.66 -1.50 -27.52
N LEU A 245 11.19 -1.77 -26.28
CA LEU A 245 10.09 -2.69 -26.00
C LEU A 245 8.74 -2.04 -26.33
N ASN A 246 7.79 -2.85 -26.81
CA ASN A 246 6.45 -2.37 -27.15
C ASN A 246 5.49 -2.37 -25.95
N SER A 247 5.89 -2.99 -24.85
CA SER A 247 5.19 -3.00 -23.57
C SER A 247 4.97 -1.59 -23.02
N LYS A 248 3.84 -1.38 -22.33
CA LYS A 248 3.44 -0.04 -21.84
C LYS A 248 2.93 -0.09 -20.42
N ILE A 249 3.38 0.85 -19.58
CA ILE A 249 2.72 1.13 -18.30
C ILE A 249 1.36 1.76 -18.60
N ILE A 250 0.28 1.08 -18.21
CA ILE A 250 -1.10 1.53 -18.47
C ILE A 250 -1.80 2.03 -17.21
N MET A 251 -1.41 1.55 -16.02
CA MET A 251 -1.97 2.02 -14.75
C MET A 251 -0.93 1.99 -13.63
N GLN A 252 -1.09 2.93 -12.71
CA GLN A 252 -0.53 2.93 -11.36
C GLN A 252 -1.69 2.92 -10.37
N VAL A 253 -1.75 1.93 -9.47
CA VAL A 253 -2.84 1.81 -8.47
C VAL A 253 -2.26 1.36 -7.14
N HIS A 254 -2.39 2.19 -6.09
CA HIS A 254 -1.77 1.93 -4.78
C HIS A 254 -0.25 1.76 -4.86
N ASP A 255 0.24 0.55 -4.66
CA ASP A 255 1.63 0.06 -4.71
C ASP A 255 1.90 -0.82 -5.94
N GLU A 256 0.94 -0.90 -6.87
CA GLU A 256 0.98 -1.71 -8.09
C GLU A 256 1.25 -0.87 -9.34
N LEU A 257 2.08 -1.41 -10.23
CA LEU A 257 2.19 -1.02 -11.65
C LEU A 257 1.54 -2.08 -12.54
N VAL A 258 0.70 -1.64 -13.47
CA VAL A 258 0.04 -2.51 -14.44
C VAL A 258 0.51 -2.16 -15.83
N LEU A 259 0.97 -3.19 -16.56
CA LEU A 259 1.47 -3.08 -17.90
C LEU A 259 0.59 -3.86 -18.88
N GLU A 260 0.51 -3.34 -20.10
CA GLU A 260 0.09 -4.10 -21.29
C GLU A 260 1.36 -4.61 -21.97
N VAL A 261 1.48 -5.93 -22.14
CA VAL A 261 2.72 -6.61 -22.53
C VAL A 261 2.45 -7.53 -23.72
N PRO A 262 3.09 -7.35 -24.89
CA PRO A 262 3.03 -8.34 -25.97
C PRO A 262 3.47 -9.72 -25.48
N GLU A 263 2.80 -10.78 -25.92
CA GLU A 263 3.12 -12.15 -25.47
C GLU A 263 4.59 -12.53 -25.73
N ALA A 264 5.19 -12.00 -26.80
CA ALA A 264 6.60 -12.21 -27.12
C ALA A 264 7.58 -11.51 -26.16
N GLU A 265 7.12 -10.50 -25.42
CA GLU A 265 7.91 -9.73 -24.44
C GLU A 265 7.64 -10.18 -22.99
N GLU A 266 6.73 -11.13 -22.74
CA GLU A 266 6.29 -11.45 -21.37
C GLU A 266 7.45 -11.82 -20.44
N GLU A 267 8.36 -12.69 -20.89
CA GLU A 267 9.44 -13.17 -20.03
C GLU A 267 10.45 -12.07 -19.68
N ILE A 268 10.87 -11.27 -20.68
CA ILE A 268 11.80 -10.16 -20.44
C ILE A 268 11.17 -9.09 -19.55
N ILE A 269 9.86 -8.83 -19.69
CA ILE A 269 9.13 -7.90 -18.82
C ILE A 269 9.02 -8.43 -17.39
N ARG A 270 8.74 -9.72 -17.21
CA ARG A 270 8.68 -10.34 -15.88
C ARG A 270 9.99 -10.19 -15.13
N GLU A 271 11.10 -10.60 -15.73
CA GLU A 271 12.43 -10.50 -15.10
C GLU A 271 12.84 -9.04 -14.86
N GLY A 272 12.64 -8.19 -15.88
CA GLY A 272 12.97 -6.77 -15.82
C GLY A 272 12.21 -6.02 -14.73
N LEU A 273 10.90 -6.23 -14.61
CA LEU A 273 10.08 -5.56 -13.59
C LEU A 273 10.46 -5.97 -12.17
N ILE A 274 10.64 -7.28 -11.91
CA ILE A 274 11.07 -7.75 -10.58
C ILE A 274 12.39 -7.07 -10.22
N LYS A 275 13.37 -7.11 -11.11
CA LYS A 275 14.68 -6.53 -10.86
C LYS A 275 14.60 -5.02 -10.63
N LEU A 276 14.04 -4.27 -11.57
CA LEU A 276 14.02 -2.80 -11.52
C LEU A 276 13.26 -2.30 -10.29
N MET A 277 12.10 -2.88 -9.98
CA MET A 277 11.29 -2.47 -8.84
C MET A 277 11.94 -2.88 -7.51
N THR A 278 12.54 -4.06 -7.40
CA THR A 278 13.19 -4.47 -6.13
C THR A 278 14.49 -3.73 -5.86
N GLU A 279 15.22 -3.32 -6.91
CA GLU A 279 16.54 -2.66 -6.80
C GLU A 279 16.47 -1.13 -6.88
N VAL A 280 15.30 -0.53 -7.14
CA VAL A 280 15.16 0.93 -7.33
C VAL A 280 15.67 1.75 -6.15
N VAL A 281 15.61 1.17 -4.95
CA VAL A 281 16.13 1.79 -3.72
C VAL A 281 16.80 0.73 -2.86
N SER A 282 17.85 1.14 -2.13
CA SER A 282 18.49 0.29 -1.14
C SER A 282 17.89 0.54 0.24
N LEU A 283 17.22 -0.47 0.78
CA LEU A 283 16.74 -0.51 2.16
C LEU A 283 17.48 -1.63 2.92
N ASN A 284 17.48 -1.57 4.25
CA ASN A 284 18.05 -2.64 5.09
C ASN A 284 17.31 -3.98 4.94
N ILE A 285 16.13 -3.96 4.31
CA ILE A 285 15.28 -5.11 4.04
C ILE A 285 14.95 -5.10 2.56
N PRO A 286 15.10 -6.24 1.84
CA PRO A 286 14.81 -6.28 0.41
C PRO A 286 13.34 -5.92 0.16
N LEU A 287 13.09 -5.12 -0.88
CA LEU A 287 11.77 -5.00 -1.45
C LEU A 287 11.39 -6.32 -2.12
N VAL A 288 10.10 -6.64 -2.13
CA VAL A 288 9.56 -7.82 -2.79
C VAL A 288 8.43 -7.37 -3.68
N VAL A 289 8.40 -7.91 -4.90
CA VAL A 289 7.39 -7.61 -5.91
C VAL A 289 6.70 -8.91 -6.27
N ASP A 290 5.39 -8.94 -6.08
CA ASP A 290 4.53 -10.04 -6.51
C ASP A 290 4.07 -9.75 -7.95
N LEU A 291 4.26 -10.70 -8.86
CA LEU A 291 3.87 -10.59 -10.27
C LEU A 291 2.71 -11.53 -10.61
N GLY A 292 1.69 -11.01 -11.26
CA GLY A 292 0.65 -11.80 -11.93
C GLY A 292 0.46 -11.37 -13.39
N SER A 293 -0.08 -12.28 -14.21
CA SER A 293 -0.33 -12.09 -15.64
C SER A 293 -1.65 -12.72 -16.02
N GLY A 294 -2.39 -12.11 -16.94
CA GLY A 294 -3.70 -12.60 -17.37
C GLY A 294 -4.27 -11.84 -18.57
N ASP A 295 -5.44 -12.27 -19.03
CA ASP A 295 -6.15 -11.63 -20.14
C ASP A 295 -6.87 -10.33 -19.71
N ASN A 296 -7.02 -10.14 -18.40
CA ASN A 296 -7.61 -8.96 -17.78
C ASN A 296 -7.00 -8.66 -16.41
N TRP A 297 -7.31 -7.49 -15.86
CA TRP A 297 -6.73 -7.04 -14.60
C TRP A 297 -7.13 -7.88 -13.38
N ASP A 298 -8.27 -8.60 -13.39
CA ASP A 298 -8.63 -9.51 -12.27
C ASP A 298 -7.81 -10.81 -12.28
N GLU A 299 -7.33 -11.25 -13.44
CA GLU A 299 -6.49 -12.45 -13.55
C GLU A 299 -5.03 -12.15 -13.25
N ALA A 300 -4.56 -10.97 -13.65
CA ALA A 300 -3.20 -10.52 -13.38
C ALA A 300 -2.97 -10.14 -11.91
N HIS A 301 -4.02 -9.99 -11.12
CA HIS A 301 -4.00 -9.48 -9.74
C HIS A 301 -4.40 -10.56 -8.72
#